data_AF-A0A380FBV2-F1
#
_entry.id   AF-A0A380FBV2-F1
#
_cell.length_a   1.000
_cell.length_b   1.000
_cell.length_c   1.000
_cell.angle_alpha   90.00
_cell.angle_beta   90.00
_cell.angle_gamma   90.00
#
_symmetry.space_group_name_H-M   'P 1'
#
loop_
_entity.id
_entity.type
_entity.pdbx_description
1 polymer ?
#
loop_
_entity_poly.entity_id
_entity_poly.type
_entity_poly.pdbx_seq_one_letter_code
_entity_poly.pdbx_strand_id
1 'polypeptide(L)'
;MLFGRLFSGRIIDNLPPKRILFGGIIFSIIAVGLYYTIQSLSLLMIIRLVHGIAFGIASTATGTISSRIIPDDRKGEGIGYYALSVTLASAIGPFCGIVLNQHFGFESIFNVSLIAILLAFNCYNFYKKFK
;
A
#
# COMPACT_ATOMS: atom_id res chain seq x y z
N MET A 1 7.46 -10.07 0.71
CA MET A 1 6.77 -9.58 -0.51
C MET A 1 6.52 -10.69 -1.53
N LEU A 2 7.54 -11.39 -2.05
CA LEU A 2 7.37 -12.45 -3.07
C LEU A 2 6.41 -13.59 -2.65
N PHE A 3 6.53 -14.11 -1.42
CA PHE A 3 5.64 -15.16 -0.91
C PHE A 3 4.16 -14.73 -0.85
N GLY A 4 3.88 -13.46 -0.50
CA GLY A 4 2.51 -12.93 -0.49
C GLY A 4 1.89 -12.84 -1.88
N ARG A 5 2.72 -12.64 -2.93
CA ARG A 5 2.25 -12.59 -4.33
C ARG A 5 1.85 -13.97 -4.87
N LEU A 6 2.41 -15.05 -4.35
CA LEU A 6 2.02 -16.42 -4.75
C LEU A 6 0.62 -16.78 -4.24
N PHE A 7 0.26 -16.32 -3.04
CA PHE A 7 -1.05 -16.56 -2.45
C PHE A 7 -2.13 -15.56 -2.89
N SER A 8 -1.72 -14.38 -3.39
CA SER A 8 -2.66 -13.32 -3.74
C SER A 8 -3.63 -13.71 -4.85
N GLY A 9 -3.23 -14.53 -5.83
CA GLY A 9 -4.11 -15.00 -6.91
C GLY A 9 -5.40 -15.63 -6.38
N ARG A 10 -5.30 -16.60 -5.48
CA ARG A 10 -6.47 -17.26 -4.86
C ARG A 10 -7.31 -16.30 -3.98
N ILE A 11 -6.69 -15.32 -3.34
CA ILE A 11 -7.38 -14.35 -2.48
C ILE A 11 -8.16 -13.36 -3.34
N ILE A 12 -7.57 -12.91 -4.46
CA ILE A 12 -8.18 -11.94 -5.38
C ILE A 12 -9.35 -12.54 -6.15
N ASP A 13 -9.30 -13.84 -6.46
CA ASP A 13 -10.39 -14.52 -7.17
C ASP A 13 -11.61 -14.75 -6.27
N ASN A 14 -11.41 -14.93 -4.96
CA ASN A 14 -12.49 -15.22 -4.02
C ASN A 14 -13.00 -14.01 -3.22
N LEU A 15 -12.22 -12.92 -3.11
CA LEU A 15 -12.64 -11.73 -2.38
C LEU A 15 -13.02 -10.58 -3.31
N PRO A 16 -14.08 -9.82 -2.96
CA PRO A 16 -14.41 -8.63 -3.70
C PRO A 16 -13.27 -7.62 -3.55
N PRO A 17 -12.77 -7.07 -4.67
CA PRO A 17 -11.55 -6.26 -4.67
C PRO A 17 -11.57 -5.05 -3.73
N LYS A 18 -12.75 -4.45 -3.50
CA LYS A 18 -12.94 -3.36 -2.54
C LYS A 18 -12.54 -3.75 -1.11
N ARG A 19 -12.80 -5.00 -0.68
CA ARG A 19 -12.45 -5.48 0.67
C ARG A 19 -10.95 -5.67 0.83
N ILE A 20 -10.25 -6.06 -0.23
CA ILE A 20 -8.80 -6.25 -0.20
C ILE A 20 -8.08 -4.90 -0.08
N LEU A 21 -8.54 -3.89 -0.83
CA LEU A 21 -8.01 -2.53 -0.72
C LEU A 21 -8.22 -1.95 0.69
N PHE A 22 -9.43 -2.08 1.23
CA PHE A 22 -9.76 -1.62 2.58
C PHE A 22 -8.94 -2.34 3.66
N GLY A 23 -8.80 -3.67 3.56
CA GLY A 23 -7.95 -4.46 4.44
C GLY A 23 -6.48 -4.05 4.39
N GLY A 24 -5.95 -3.74 3.20
CA GLY A 24 -4.58 -3.23 3.03
C GLY A 24 -4.35 -1.86 3.68
N ILE A 25 -5.33 -0.96 3.61
CA ILE A 25 -5.28 0.35 4.27
C ILE A 25 -5.26 0.17 5.79
N ILE A 26 -6.20 -0.62 6.35
CA ILE A 26 -6.26 -0.89 7.79
C ILE A 26 -4.97 -1.55 8.28
N PHE A 27 -4.48 -2.55 7.55
CA PHE A 27 -3.25 -3.23 7.90
C PHE A 27 -2.04 -2.27 7.91
N SER A 28 -1.98 -1.34 6.94
CA SER A 28 -0.94 -0.32 6.91
C SER A 28 -1.00 0.62 8.10
N ILE A 29 -2.21 1.03 8.53
CA ILE A 29 -2.40 1.86 9.74
C ILE A 29 -1.89 1.12 10.98
N ILE A 30 -2.30 -0.14 11.14
CA ILE A 30 -1.88 -0.98 12.27
C ILE A 30 -0.35 -1.14 12.26
N ALA A 31 0.25 -1.46 11.12
CA ALA A 31 1.68 -1.66 11.01
C ALA A 31 2.49 -0.38 11.33
N VAL A 32 2.01 0.80 10.90
CA VAL A 32 2.62 2.08 11.25
C VAL A 32 2.50 2.37 12.75
N GLY A 33 1.32 2.11 13.35
CA GLY A 33 1.13 2.25 14.80
C GLY A 33 2.04 1.34 15.61
N LEU A 34 2.22 0.09 15.19
CA LEU A 34 3.14 -0.84 15.85
C LEU A 34 4.59 -0.35 15.81
N TYR A 35 5.03 0.35 14.77
CA TYR A 35 6.43 0.83 14.70
C TYR A 35 6.83 1.78 15.83
N TYR A 36 5.88 2.50 16.45
CA TYR A 36 6.16 3.37 17.60
C TYR A 36 6.43 2.61 18.90
N THR A 37 5.94 1.38 19.03
CA THR A 37 6.02 0.60 20.28
C THR A 37 7.19 -0.37 20.31
N ILE A 38 7.93 -0.52 19.20
CA ILE A 38 8.95 -1.56 19.06
C ILE A 38 10.32 -1.03 19.48
N GLN A 39 10.81 -1.55 20.60
CA GLN A 39 12.18 -1.29 21.09
C GLN A 39 13.14 -2.48 20.83
N SER A 40 12.64 -3.60 20.29
CA SER A 40 13.41 -4.83 20.07
C SER A 40 13.54 -5.17 18.58
N LEU A 41 14.78 -5.37 18.13
CA LEU A 41 15.13 -5.69 16.73
C LEU A 41 14.44 -6.98 16.24
N SER A 42 14.34 -8.00 17.09
CA SER A 42 13.71 -9.28 16.74
C SER A 42 12.22 -9.12 16.45
N LEU A 43 11.54 -8.29 17.26
CA LEU A 43 10.11 -8.04 17.10
C LEU A 43 9.84 -7.17 15.86
N LEU A 44 10.76 -6.24 15.55
CA LEU A 44 10.74 -5.45 14.32
C LEU A 44 10.82 -6.33 13.06
N MET A 45 11.70 -7.35 13.06
CA MET A 45 11.87 -8.28 11.94
C MET A 45 10.60 -9.09 11.66
N ILE A 46 9.95 -9.61 12.71
CA ILE A 46 8.69 -10.36 12.58
C ILE A 46 7.61 -9.48 11.97
N ILE A 47 7.45 -8.25 12.48
CA ILE A 47 6.45 -7.30 11.96
C ILE A 47 6.76 -6.92 10.51
N ARG A 48 8.04 -6.69 10.17
CA ARG A 48 8.48 -6.46 8.78
C ARG A 48 8.15 -7.62 7.85
N LEU A 49 8.26 -8.86 8.33
CA LEU A 49 7.94 -10.05 7.55
C LEU A 49 6.44 -10.13 7.26
N VAL A 50 5.61 -10.00 8.31
CA VAL A 50 4.14 -10.01 8.18
C VAL A 50 3.68 -8.84 7.30
N HIS A 51 4.23 -7.66 7.52
CA HIS A 51 3.94 -6.47 6.71
C HIS A 51 4.36 -6.67 5.25
N GLY A 52 5.53 -7.26 5.00
CA GLY A 52 5.97 -7.58 3.65
C GLY A 52 5.09 -8.61 2.93
N ILE A 53 4.43 -9.54 3.65
CA ILE A 53 3.46 -10.46 3.07
C ILE A 53 2.16 -9.71 2.74
N ALA A 54 1.61 -8.97 3.70
CA ALA A 54 0.39 -8.18 3.51
C ALA A 54 0.53 -7.17 2.37
N PHE A 55 1.65 -6.46 2.31
CA PHE A 55 1.96 -5.52 1.22
C PHE A 55 2.01 -6.21 -0.15
N GLY A 56 2.61 -7.40 -0.24
CA GLY A 56 2.65 -8.16 -1.49
C GLY A 56 1.26 -8.61 -1.98
N ILE A 57 0.36 -8.96 -1.05
CA ILE A 57 -1.03 -9.29 -1.36
C ILE A 57 -1.77 -8.03 -1.84
N ALA A 58 -1.66 -6.94 -1.09
CA ALA A 58 -2.33 -5.67 -1.39
C ALA A 58 -1.87 -5.09 -2.75
N SER A 59 -0.55 -5.07 -3.02
CA SER A 59 -0.02 -4.54 -4.29
C SER A 59 -0.50 -5.32 -5.51
N THR A 60 -0.63 -6.65 -5.36
CA THR A 60 -1.13 -7.49 -6.45
C THR A 60 -2.62 -7.26 -6.67
N ALA A 61 -3.39 -7.20 -5.59
CA ALA A 61 -4.82 -6.93 -5.67
C ALA A 61 -5.10 -5.56 -6.32
N THR A 62 -4.41 -4.50 -5.92
CA THR A 62 -4.57 -3.17 -6.53
C THR A 62 -4.28 -3.20 -8.03
N GLY A 63 -3.22 -3.90 -8.47
CA GLY A 63 -2.93 -4.06 -9.89
C GLY A 63 -4.04 -4.77 -10.66
N THR A 64 -4.57 -5.88 -10.12
CA THR A 64 -5.69 -6.62 -10.73
C THR A 64 -6.96 -5.76 -10.77
N ILE A 65 -7.24 -4.99 -9.72
CA ILE A 65 -8.39 -4.08 -9.64
C ILE A 65 -8.32 -3.03 -10.72
N SER A 66 -7.17 -2.36 -10.84
CA SER A 66 -6.95 -1.36 -11.88
C SER A 66 -7.25 -1.98 -13.25
N SER A 67 -6.71 -3.16 -13.55
CA SER A 67 -6.95 -3.83 -14.84
C SER A 67 -8.40 -4.23 -15.11
N ARG A 68 -9.22 -4.47 -14.07
CA ARG A 68 -10.65 -4.82 -14.18
C ARG A 68 -11.57 -3.60 -14.33
N ILE A 69 -11.16 -2.44 -13.82
CA ILE A 69 -11.98 -1.21 -13.87
C ILE A 69 -11.76 -0.45 -15.18
N ILE A 70 -10.59 -0.58 -15.80
CA ILE A 70 -10.26 0.10 -17.04
C ILE A 70 -11.01 -0.56 -18.22
N PRO A 71 -11.70 0.22 -19.08
CA PRO A 71 -12.34 -0.29 -20.29
C PRO A 71 -11.33 -0.95 -21.24
N ASP A 72 -11.76 -2.01 -21.94
CA ASP A 72 -10.87 -2.78 -22.81
C ASP A 72 -10.24 -1.92 -23.94
N ASP A 73 -11.01 -0.96 -24.48
CA ASP A 73 -10.56 -0.04 -25.54
C ASP A 73 -9.40 0.88 -25.12
N ARG A 74 -9.22 1.09 -23.81
CA ARG A 74 -8.18 1.98 -23.24
C ARG A 74 -7.30 1.26 -22.21
N LYS A 75 -7.28 -0.07 -22.25
CA LYS A 75 -6.59 -0.90 -21.25
C LYS A 75 -5.10 -0.62 -21.20
N GLY A 76 -4.47 -0.43 -22.36
CA GLY A 76 -3.05 -0.05 -22.46
C GLY A 76 -2.74 1.28 -21.78
N GLU A 77 -3.54 2.32 -22.05
CA GLU A 77 -3.38 3.65 -21.44
C GLU A 77 -3.60 3.60 -19.92
N GLY A 78 -4.68 2.97 -19.47
CA GLY A 78 -5.02 2.90 -18.04
C GLY A 78 -4.00 2.08 -17.23
N ILE A 79 -3.52 0.95 -17.75
CA ILE A 79 -2.45 0.17 -17.12
C ILE A 79 -1.14 0.99 -17.12
N GLY A 80 -0.89 1.76 -18.18
CA GLY A 80 0.22 2.70 -18.24
C GLY A 80 0.20 3.74 -17.11
N TYR A 81 -0.95 4.38 -16.86
CA TYR A 81 -1.10 5.32 -15.74
C TYR A 81 -0.90 4.66 -14.38
N TYR A 82 -1.42 3.44 -14.18
CA TYR A 82 -1.17 2.68 -12.96
C TYR A 82 0.32 2.40 -12.76
N ALA A 83 1.01 1.88 -13.79
CA ALA A 83 2.45 1.60 -13.73
C ALA A 83 3.26 2.87 -13.45
N LEU A 84 2.92 3.98 -14.10
CA LEU A 84 3.55 5.28 -13.87
C LEU A 84 3.41 5.73 -12.42
N SER A 85 2.23 5.56 -11.81
CA SER A 85 2.01 5.91 -10.40
C SER A 85 2.89 5.10 -9.44
N VAL A 86 3.07 3.80 -9.71
CA VAL A 86 3.94 2.92 -8.91
C VAL A 86 5.40 3.34 -9.06
N THR A 87 5.84 3.63 -10.29
CA THR A 87 7.20 4.10 -10.57
C THR A 87 7.48 5.41 -9.85
N LEU A 88 6.59 6.39 -9.97
CA LEU A 88 6.71 7.68 -9.27
C LEU A 88 6.78 7.50 -7.76
N ALA A 89 5.91 6.67 -7.18
CA ALA A 89 5.94 6.38 -5.75
C ALA A 89 7.28 5.75 -5.33
N SER A 90 7.82 4.82 -6.12
CA SER A 90 9.10 4.16 -5.83
C SER A 90 10.33 5.07 -5.99
N ALA A 91 10.25 6.08 -6.85
CA ALA A 91 11.33 7.04 -7.07
C ALA A 91 11.31 8.15 -6.01
N ILE A 92 10.12 8.71 -5.74
CA ILE A 92 9.96 9.85 -4.83
C ILE A 92 9.99 9.39 -3.36
N GLY A 93 9.44 8.21 -3.06
CA GLY A 93 9.33 7.69 -1.69
C GLY A 93 10.65 7.65 -0.90
N PRO A 94 11.71 6.99 -1.43
CA PRO A 94 13.02 6.95 -0.76
C PRO A 94 13.65 8.34 -0.59
N PHE A 95 13.52 9.20 -1.61
CA PHE A 95 14.05 10.56 -1.55
C PHE A 95 13.37 11.36 -0.43
N CYS A 96 12.04 11.38 -0.37
CA CYS A 96 11.29 12.00 0.71
C CYS A 96 11.67 11.40 2.07
N GLY A 97 11.81 10.08 2.17
CA GLY A 97 12.21 9.40 3.40
C GLY A 97 13.59 9.83 3.91
N ILE A 98 14.57 9.99 3.01
CA ILE A 98 15.92 10.47 3.37
C ILE A 98 15.87 11.91 3.87
N VAL A 99 15.20 12.81 3.14
CA VAL A 99 15.08 14.23 3.51
C VAL A 99 14.39 14.37 4.86
N LEU A 100 13.28 13.65 5.07
CA LEU A 100 12.55 13.66 6.34
C LEU A 100 13.43 13.17 7.50
N ASN A 101 14.18 12.08 7.29
CA ASN A 101 15.08 11.55 8.31
C ASN A 101 16.19 12.54 8.70
N GLN A 102 16.77 13.22 7.70
CA GLN A 102 17.88 14.14 7.92
C GLN A 102 17.47 15.42 8.67
N HIS A 103 16.26 15.94 8.41
CA HIS A 103 15.82 17.21 8.99
C HIS A 103 14.93 17.07 10.24
N PHE A 104 14.12 16.01 10.31
CA PHE A 104 13.08 15.85 11.33
C PHE A 104 13.20 14.52 12.10
N GLY A 105 14.23 13.72 11.82
CA GLY A 105 14.48 12.44 12.47
C GLY A 105 13.57 11.31 11.97
N PHE A 106 13.83 10.10 12.48
CA PHE A 106 13.20 8.87 11.97
C PHE A 106 11.69 8.80 12.20
N GLU A 107 11.18 9.41 13.28
CA GLU A 107 9.75 9.42 13.59
C GLU A 107 8.91 10.18 12.56
N SER A 108 9.49 11.19 11.91
CA SER A 108 8.81 12.00 10.89
C SER A 108 8.34 11.17 9.68
N ILE A 109 9.06 10.10 9.34
CA ILE A 109 8.73 9.19 8.24
C ILE A 109 7.40 8.49 8.54
N PHE A 110 7.20 8.06 9.78
CA PHE A 110 5.97 7.39 10.20
C PHE A 110 4.79 8.36 10.22
N ASN A 111 4.99 9.58 10.69
CA ASN A 111 3.96 10.64 10.68
C ASN A 111 3.49 10.94 9.26
N VAL A 112 4.42 11.16 8.32
CA VAL A 112 4.08 11.44 6.91
C VAL A 112 3.40 10.23 6.26
N SER A 113 3.86 9.02 6.55
CA SER A 113 3.23 7.79 6.07
C SER A 113 1.80 7.65 6.58
N LEU A 114 1.55 7.97 7.85
CA LEU A 114 0.21 7.94 8.45
C LEU A 114 -0.73 8.94 7.77
N ILE A 115 -0.27 10.17 7.53
CA ILE A 115 -1.04 11.20 6.82
C ILE A 115 -1.38 10.72 5.41
N ALA A 116 -0.42 10.15 4.67
CA ALA A 116 -0.66 9.63 3.33
C ALA A 116 -1.69 8.49 3.32
N ILE A 117 -1.66 7.59 4.31
CA ILE A 117 -2.63 6.49 4.45
C ILE A 117 -4.03 7.04 4.79
N LEU A 118 -4.12 8.06 5.65
CA LEU A 118 -5.40 8.71 5.98
C LEU A 118 -6.00 9.42 4.75
N LEU A 119 -5.18 10.08 3.93
CA LEU A 119 -5.62 10.67 2.67
C LEU A 119 -6.14 9.59 1.72
N ALA A 120 -5.43 8.47 1.58
CA ALA A 120 -5.88 7.34 0.77
C ALA A 120 -7.22 6.76 1.25
N PHE A 121 -7.41 6.66 2.57
CA PHE A 121 -8.67 6.22 3.18
C PHE A 121 -9.83 7.17 2.86
N ASN A 122 -9.60 8.48 2.95
CA ASN A 122 -10.60 9.49 2.60
C ASN A 122 -10.96 9.46 1.10
N CYS A 123 -9.96 9.33 0.22
CA CYS A 123 -10.18 9.16 -1.21
C CYS A 123 -11.02 7.90 -1.52
N TYR A 124 -10.78 6.80 -0.82
CA TYR A 124 -11.58 5.58 -0.96
C TYR A 124 -13.04 5.80 -0.53
N ASN A 125 -13.27 6.46 0.60
CA ASN A 125 -14.63 6.78 1.07
C ASN A 125 -15.36 7.74 0.12
N PHE A 126 -14.65 8.71 -0.44
CA PHE A 126 -15.19 9.60 -1.46
C PHE A 126 -15.59 8.82 -2.72
N TYR A 127 -14.72 7.93 -3.23
CA TYR A 127 -15.05 7.06 -4.36
C TYR A 127 -16.29 6.19 -4.11
N LYS A 128 -16.46 5.67 -2.89
CA LYS A 128 -17.65 4.89 -2.50
C LYS A 128 -18.93 5.75 -2.49
N LYS A 129 -18.84 7.06 -2.25
CA LYS A 129 -20.00 7.96 -2.19
C LYS A 129 -20.58 8.29 -3.57
N PHE A 130 -19.76 8.23 -4.62
CA PHE A 130 -20.15 8.59 -5.99
C PHE A 130 -20.55 7.39 -6.88
N LYS A 131 -20.62 6.17 -6.31
CA LYS A 131 -20.92 4.93 -7.03
C LYS A 131 -21.83 4.03 -6.22
#